data_AF-A0A7K6EVP0-F1
#
_entry.id   AF-A0A7K6EVP0-F1
#
_cell.length_a   1.000
_cell.length_b   1.000
_cell.length_c   1.000
_cell.angle_alpha   90.00
_cell.angle_beta   90.00
_cell.angle_gamma   90.00
#
_symmetry.space_group_name_H-M   'P 1'
#
loop_
_entity.id
_entity.type
_entity.pdbx_description
1 polymer ?
#
loop_
_entity_poly.entity_id
_entity_poly.type
_entity_poly.pdbx_seq_one_letter_code
_entity_poly.pdbx_strand_id
1 'polypeptide(L)'
;CVSTLLMLTTGDIYTLINYVGFVNYLWYGVTVAALLLLRWREPRLPRPVRVNLLFPILYLLFWAPLLLFSAILEPLVCGVGLAIMAAGAPVYLICIRGGDKAK
;
A
#
# COMPACT_ATOMS: atom_id res chain seq x y z
N CYS A 1 -13.71 9.11 -10.81
CA CYS A 1 -15.13 9.26 -11.20
C CYS A 1 -15.80 7.90 -11.37
N VAL A 2 -15.27 7.01 -12.23
CA VAL A 2 -15.82 5.65 -12.40
C VAL A 2 -15.66 4.78 -11.14
N SER A 3 -14.51 4.85 -10.47
CA SER A 3 -14.26 4.14 -9.20
C SER A 3 -15.21 4.56 -8.09
N THR A 4 -15.49 5.86 -7.96
CA THR A 4 -16.41 6.40 -6.96
C THR A 4 -17.87 6.00 -7.23
N LEU A 5 -18.29 5.90 -8.50
CA LEU A 5 -19.62 5.40 -8.88
C LEU A 5 -19.78 3.91 -8.61
N LEU A 6 -18.76 3.09 -8.91
CA LEU A 6 -18.73 1.66 -8.63
C LEU A 6 -18.81 1.35 -7.13
N MET A 7 -18.09 2.11 -6.31
CA MET A 7 -18.12 2.00 -4.85
C MET A 7 -19.48 2.37 -4.24
N LEU A 8 -20.25 3.25 -4.89
CA LEU A 8 -21.59 3.63 -4.46
C LEU A 8 -22.63 2.52 -4.68
N THR A 9 -22.42 1.66 -5.68
CA THR A 9 -23.35 0.59 -6.07
C THR A 9 -23.17 -0.72 -5.30
N THR A 10 -22.07 -0.90 -4.57
CA THR A 10 -21.69 -2.19 -3.96
C THR A 10 -22.34 -2.53 -2.62
N GLY A 11 -23.26 -1.70 -2.10
CA GLY A 11 -24.00 -2.00 -0.87
C GLY A 11 -23.14 -1.87 0.40
N ASP A 12 -23.68 -1.16 1.39
CA ASP A 12 -23.13 -0.93 2.73
C ASP A 12 -21.86 -0.06 2.86
N ILE A 13 -22.10 1.20 3.24
CA ILE A 13 -21.08 2.23 3.51
C ILE A 13 -20.07 1.77 4.56
N TYR A 14 -20.50 1.00 5.57
CA TYR A 14 -19.63 0.51 6.64
C TYR A 14 -18.53 -0.44 6.14
N THR A 15 -18.88 -1.39 5.29
CA THR A 15 -17.92 -2.31 4.67
C THR A 15 -16.97 -1.54 3.75
N LEU A 16 -17.49 -0.56 3.01
CA LEU A 16 -16.69 0.28 2.12
C LEU A 16 -15.64 1.12 2.89
N ILE A 17 -16.00 1.66 4.06
CA ILE A 17 -15.08 2.39 4.94
C ILE A 17 -13.95 1.46 5.42
N ASN A 18 -14.27 0.23 5.84
CA ASN A 18 -13.25 -0.74 6.25
C ASN A 18 -12.32 -1.11 5.06
N TYR A 19 -12.87 -1.25 3.85
CA TYR A 19 -12.08 -1.48 2.63
C TYR A 19 -11.08 -0.36 2.33
N VAL A 20 -11.56 0.88 2.28
CA VAL A 20 -10.72 2.05 1.97
C VAL A 20 -9.72 2.30 3.09
N GLY A 21 -10.15 2.18 4.35
CA GLY A 21 -9.30 2.30 5.53
C GLY A 21 -8.15 1.31 5.48
N PHE A 22 -8.44 0.03 5.27
CA PHE A 22 -7.42 -1.02 5.19
C PHE A 22 -6.39 -0.76 4.09
N VAL A 23 -6.84 -0.47 2.85
CA VAL A 23 -5.93 -0.20 1.73
C VAL A 23 -5.04 1.00 2.02
N ASN A 24 -5.60 2.06 2.63
CA ASN A 24 -4.84 3.25 2.98
C ASN A 24 -3.79 2.96 4.06
N TYR A 25 -4.17 2.22 5.11
CA TYR A 25 -3.22 1.77 6.14
C TYR A 25 -2.12 0.89 5.54
N LEU A 26 -2.44 0.01 4.58
CA LEU A 26 -1.45 -0.81 3.90
C LEU A 26 -0.41 0.08 3.18
N TRP A 27 -0.89 1.08 2.45
CA TRP A 27 -0.04 2.00 1.71
C TRP A 27 0.83 2.88 2.62
N TYR A 28 0.30 3.33 3.77
CA TYR A 28 1.09 4.05 4.76
C TYR A 28 2.25 3.20 5.32
N GLY A 29 2.02 1.92 5.62
CA GLY A 29 3.12 1.05 6.06
C GLY A 29 4.15 0.78 4.98
N VAL A 30 3.72 0.54 3.74
CA VAL A 30 4.63 0.34 2.60
C VAL A 30 5.48 1.58 2.35
N THR A 31 4.89 2.78 2.39
CA THR A 31 5.63 4.04 2.20
C THR A 31 6.64 4.29 3.32
N VAL A 32 6.30 4.03 4.59
CA VAL A 32 7.24 4.14 5.72
C VAL A 32 8.36 3.11 5.61
N ALA A 33 8.04 1.86 5.25
CA ALA A 33 9.03 0.81 5.00
C ALA A 33 9.96 1.16 3.84
N ALA A 34 9.42 1.67 2.73
CA ALA A 34 10.20 2.13 1.58
C ALA A 34 11.14 3.29 1.96
N LEU A 35 10.67 4.21 2.80
CA LEU A 35 11.47 5.34 3.28
C LEU A 35 12.64 4.87 4.16
N LEU A 36 12.42 3.82 4.97
CA LEU A 36 13.46 3.16 5.76
C LEU A 36 14.46 2.39 4.87
N LEU A 37 13.96 1.66 3.86
CA LEU A 37 14.76 0.93 2.88
C LEU A 37 15.65 1.88 2.05
N LEU A 38 15.10 3.01 1.61
CA LEU A 38 15.84 4.05 0.88
C LEU A 38 16.93 4.66 1.74
N ARG A 39 16.74 4.73 3.06
CA ARG A 39 17.76 5.20 4.01
C ARG A 39 18.92 4.22 4.16
N TRP A 40 18.67 2.92 4.00
CA TRP A 40 19.71 1.89 3.95
C TRP A 40 20.41 1.82 2.60
N ARG A 41 19.67 1.90 1.50
CA ARG A 41 20.24 1.76 0.14
C ARG A 41 21.01 2.98 -0.31
N GLU A 42 20.54 4.18 0.03
CA GLU A 42 21.14 5.43 -0.45
C GLU A 42 21.43 6.40 0.72
N PRO A 43 22.50 6.14 1.49
CA PRO A 43 22.87 6.97 2.64
C PRO A 43 23.55 8.30 2.24
N ARG A 44 24.01 8.44 0.99
CA ARG A 44 24.81 9.60 0.52
C ARG A 44 23.99 10.77 -0.03
N LEU A 45 22.66 10.68 -0.11
CA LEU A 45 21.87 11.82 -0.57
C LEU A 45 21.88 12.96 0.47
N PRO A 46 22.03 14.21 0.05
CA PRO A 46 21.87 15.37 0.93
C PRO A 46 20.41 15.44 1.39
N ARG A 47 20.14 15.09 2.65
CA ARG A 47 18.80 15.16 3.25
C ARG A 47 18.66 16.49 4.02
N PRO A 48 17.84 17.45 3.55
CA PRO A 48 17.66 18.75 4.21
C PRO A 48 16.91 18.66 5.55
N VAL A 49 16.14 17.58 5.79
CA VAL A 49 15.41 17.35 7.06
C VAL A 49 15.86 16.02 7.67
N ARG A 50 16.45 16.06 8.87
CA ARG A 50 16.90 14.87 9.62
C ARG A 50 15.89 14.52 10.70
N VAL A 51 14.95 13.64 10.38
CA VAL A 51 14.08 13.01 11.40
C VAL A 51 14.77 11.81 12.05
N ASN A 52 14.60 11.67 13.37
CA ASN A 52 15.11 10.52 14.14
C ASN A 52 14.51 9.20 13.61
N LEU A 53 15.35 8.19 13.41
CA LEU A 53 14.95 6.85 12.95
C LEU A 53 14.02 6.12 13.91
N LEU A 54 13.95 6.55 15.18
CA LEU A 54 13.04 5.98 16.18
C LEU A 54 11.56 6.08 15.77
N PHE A 55 11.14 7.20 15.17
CA PHE A 55 9.74 7.41 14.78
C PHE A 55 9.24 6.40 13.73
N PRO A 56 9.90 6.19 12.58
CA PRO A 56 9.44 5.22 11.59
C PRO A 56 9.54 3.77 12.08
N ILE A 57 10.50 3.44 12.95
CA ILE A 57 10.64 2.09 13.52
C ILE A 57 9.47 1.80 14.48
N LEU A 58 9.14 2.73 15.37
CA LEU A 58 7.99 2.60 16.26
C LEU A 58 6.69 2.46 15.46
N TYR A 59 6.51 3.28 14.42
CA TYR A 59 5.33 3.18 13.55
C TYR A 59 5.19 1.78 12.92
N LEU A 60 6.26 1.24 12.36
CA LEU A 60 6.25 -0.12 11.78
C LEU A 60 5.95 -1.20 12.82
N LEU A 61 6.45 -1.04 14.05
CA LEU A 61 6.23 -1.98 15.14
C LEU A 61 4.77 -2.02 15.61
N PHE A 62 4.08 -0.88 15.62
CA PHE A 62 2.63 -0.82 15.90
C PHE A 62 1.80 -1.27 14.69
N TRP A 63 2.24 -0.94 13.49
CA TRP A 63 1.51 -1.23 12.25
C TRP A 63 1.51 -2.72 11.90
N ALA A 64 2.63 -3.43 12.05
CA ALA A 64 2.74 -4.85 11.70
C ALA A 64 1.74 -5.78 12.40
N PRO A 65 1.58 -5.76 13.75
CA PRO A 65 0.59 -6.59 14.42
C PRO A 65 -0.85 -6.12 14.15
N LEU A 66 -1.06 -4.82 13.91
CA LEU A 66 -2.39 -4.28 13.57
C LEU A 66 -2.84 -4.80 12.19
N LEU A 67 -1.91 -4.90 11.25
CA LEU A 67 -2.16 -5.49 9.94
C LEU A 67 -2.36 -7.02 10.03
N LEU A 68 -1.60 -7.70 10.88
CA LEU A 68 -1.77 -9.14 11.14
C LEU A 68 -3.16 -9.43 11.74
N PHE A 69 -3.58 -8.63 12.71
CA PHE A 69 -4.88 -8.72 13.36
C PHE A 69 -6.01 -8.44 12.36
N SER A 70 -5.87 -7.40 11.53
CA SER A 70 -6.83 -7.08 10.47
C SER A 70 -6.94 -8.21 9.43
N ALA A 71 -5.83 -8.89 9.10
CA ALA A 71 -5.82 -10.04 8.19
C ALA A 71 -6.57 -11.26 8.74
N ILE A 72 -6.62 -11.43 10.06
CA ILE A 72 -7.35 -12.53 10.70
C ILE A 72 -8.84 -12.20 10.85
N LEU A 73 -9.17 -10.96 11.20
CA LEU A 73 -10.56 -10.53 11.41
C LEU A 73 -11.35 -10.36 10.12
N GLU A 74 -10.76 -9.71 9.12
CA GLU A 74 -11.40 -9.40 7.83
C GLU A 74 -10.53 -9.91 6.67
N PRO A 75 -10.41 -11.24 6.51
CA PRO A 75 -9.56 -11.86 5.50
C PRO A 75 -9.99 -11.50 4.07
N LEU A 76 -11.29 -11.25 3.86
CA LEU A 76 -11.84 -10.80 2.58
C LEU A 76 -11.28 -9.45 2.15
N VAL A 77 -11.26 -8.47 3.06
CA VAL A 77 -10.77 -7.11 2.78
C VAL A 77 -9.27 -7.14 2.48
N CYS A 78 -8.53 -7.90 3.29
CA CYS A 78 -7.09 -8.05 3.13
C CYS A 78 -6.71 -8.77 1.82
N GLY A 79 -7.43 -9.85 1.50
CA GLY A 79 -7.22 -10.64 0.29
C GLY A 79 -7.47 -9.84 -0.98
N VAL A 80 -8.56 -9.08 -1.04
CA VAL A 80 -8.86 -8.21 -2.20
C VAL A 80 -7.84 -7.08 -2.33
N GLY A 81 -7.43 -6.45 -1.22
CA GLY A 81 -6.39 -5.42 -1.24
C GLY A 81 -5.07 -5.92 -1.80
N LEU A 82 -4.61 -7.10 -1.35
CA LEU A 82 -3.41 -7.76 -1.88
C LEU A 82 -3.57 -8.21 -3.34
N ALA A 83 -4.74 -8.73 -3.72
CA ALA A 83 -5.01 -9.15 -5.09
C ALA A 83 -4.96 -7.97 -6.07
N ILE A 84 -5.48 -6.80 -5.69
CA ILE A 84 -5.41 -5.57 -6.49
C ILE A 84 -3.97 -5.08 -6.62
N MET A 85 -3.20 -5.09 -5.52
CA MET A 85 -1.77 -4.75 -5.59
C MET A 85 -0.99 -5.73 -6.47
N ALA A 86 -1.26 -7.03 -6.34
CA ALA A 86 -0.66 -8.06 -7.16
C ALA A 86 -1.06 -7.94 -8.64
N ALA A 87 -2.29 -7.52 -8.95
CA ALA A 87 -2.76 -7.28 -10.31
C ALA A 87 -2.09 -6.05 -10.98
N GLY A 88 -1.59 -5.10 -10.21
CA GLY A 88 -0.76 -4.01 -10.73
C GLY A 88 0.54 -4.50 -11.38
N ALA A 89 1.15 -5.56 -10.84
CA ALA A 89 2.41 -6.12 -11.35
C ALA A 89 2.31 -6.71 -12.78
N PRO A 90 1.37 -7.63 -13.11
CA PRO A 90 1.23 -8.16 -14.45
C PRO A 90 0.80 -7.07 -15.45
N VAL A 91 -0.06 -6.13 -15.05
CA VAL A 91 -0.45 -4.99 -15.91
C VAL A 91 0.77 -4.13 -16.24
N TYR A 92 1.61 -3.80 -15.26
CA TYR A 92 2.86 -3.06 -15.48
C TYR A 92 3.81 -3.80 -16.42
N LEU A 93 3.99 -5.11 -16.24
CA LEU A 93 4.85 -5.92 -17.09
C LEU A 93 4.33 -6.02 -18.53
N ILE A 94 3.02 -6.17 -18.73
CA ILE A 94 2.39 -6.23 -20.05
C ILE A 94 2.49 -4.87 -20.74
N CYS A 95 2.20 -3.77 -20.06
CA CYS A 95 2.28 -2.42 -20.62
C CYS A 95 3.72 -2.05 -21.03
N ILE A 96 4.74 -2.43 -20.25
CA ILE A 96 6.14 -2.14 -20.59
C ILE A 96 6.65 -3.02 -21.73
N ARG A 97 6.32 -4.31 -21.74
CA ARG A 97 6.67 -5.20 -22.86
C ARG A 97 5.91 -4.87 -24.14
N GLY A 98 4.70 -4.33 -24.03
CA GLY A 98 3.93 -3.82 -25.18
C GLY A 98 4.51 -2.53 -25.76
N GLY A 99 5.07 -1.65 -24.91
CA GLY A 99 5.76 -0.44 -25.36
C GLY A 99 7.06 -0.68 -26.10
N ASP A 100 7.79 -1.76 -25.77
CA ASP A 100 9.03 -2.15 -26.46
C ASP A 100 8.78 -2.74 -27.87
N LYS A 101 7.57 -3.26 -28.13
CA LYS A 101 7.14 -3.73 -29.47
C LYS A 101 6.62 -2.62 -30.38
N ALA A 102 6.42 -1.41 -29.84
CA ALA A 102 5.86 -0.26 -30.56
C ALA A 102 6.92 0.79 -30.93
N LYS A 103 8.20 0.41 -31.00
CA LYS A 103 9.28 1.24 -31.51
C LYS A 103 9.97 0.60 -32.71
#